data_AF-A0A973JDM1-F1
#
_entry.id   AF-A0A973JDM1-F1
#
_cell.length_a   1.000
_cell.length_b   1.000
_cell.length_c   1.000
_cell.angle_alpha   90.00
_cell.angle_beta   90.00
_cell.angle_gamma   90.00
#
_symmetry.space_group_name_H-M   'P 1'
#
loop_
_entity.id
_entity.type
_entity.pdbx_description
1 polymer ?
#
loop_
_entity_poly.entity_id
_entity_poly.type
_entity_poly.pdbx_seq_one_letter_code
_entity_poly.pdbx_strand_id
1 'polypeptide(L)'
;AIVAGWASEFNINATAVALLLRTVTRIILEKRSQHIEWKGDNWEKGYCPVCGTFPSIAMIKEKIAERWLHCSQCGYEWKFSRVICPYCEDKAYEETPFFFVEDNDKECAFACNKCKRYLITLTRMSDLLIRDLDISAISLTHLDIIMQGKGFQPMATCEWNVL
;
A
#
# COMPACT_ATOMS: atom_id res chain seq x y z
N ALA A 1 -3.70 -13.28 -20.55
CA ALA A 1 -3.25 -11.99 -19.99
C ALA A 1 -1.98 -11.55 -20.71
N ILE A 2 -1.77 -10.25 -20.94
CA ILE A 2 -0.63 -9.68 -21.71
C ILE A 2 0.72 -10.29 -21.28
N VAL A 3 0.93 -10.47 -19.96
CA VAL A 3 2.14 -11.10 -19.40
C VAL A 3 2.38 -12.50 -19.97
N ALA A 4 1.39 -13.39 -19.92
CA ALA A 4 1.52 -14.76 -20.41
C ALA A 4 1.72 -14.80 -21.93
N GLY A 5 1.05 -13.90 -22.67
CA GLY A 5 1.21 -13.77 -24.12
C GLY A 5 2.65 -13.40 -24.48
N TRP A 6 3.15 -12.29 -23.93
CA TRP A 6 4.51 -11.81 -24.19
C TRP A 6 5.59 -12.75 -23.66
N ALA A 7 5.37 -13.39 -22.51
CA ALA A 7 6.29 -14.41 -22.00
C ALA A 7 6.46 -15.56 -23.00
N SER A 8 5.36 -16.03 -23.60
CA SER A 8 5.40 -17.10 -24.61
C SER A 8 5.96 -16.64 -25.96
N GLU A 9 5.59 -15.44 -26.42
CA GLU A 9 5.98 -14.89 -27.71
C GLU A 9 7.49 -14.57 -27.77
N PHE A 10 8.02 -13.96 -26.70
CA PHE A 10 9.41 -13.53 -26.63
C PHE A 10 10.32 -14.53 -25.90
N ASN A 11 9.79 -15.66 -25.41
CA ASN A 11 10.51 -16.64 -24.61
C ASN A 11 11.20 -16.01 -23.38
N ILE A 12 10.49 -15.13 -22.67
CA ILE A 12 10.97 -14.41 -21.48
C ILE A 12 10.21 -14.92 -20.25
N ASN A 13 10.89 -14.99 -19.11
CA ASN A 13 10.26 -15.34 -17.84
C ASN A 13 9.07 -14.40 -17.53
N ALA A 14 7.91 -14.96 -17.18
CA ALA A 14 6.69 -14.19 -16.94
C ALA A 14 6.83 -13.15 -15.81
N THR A 15 7.62 -13.46 -14.78
CA THR A 15 7.93 -12.52 -13.69
C THR A 15 8.75 -11.34 -14.20
N ALA A 16 9.71 -11.58 -15.10
CA ALA A 16 10.49 -10.49 -15.71
C ALA A 16 9.60 -9.59 -16.59
N VAL A 17 8.68 -10.17 -17.36
CA VAL A 17 7.70 -9.40 -18.16
C VAL A 17 6.78 -8.58 -17.24
N ALA A 18 6.27 -9.18 -16.16
CA ALA A 18 5.42 -8.49 -15.19
C ALA A 18 6.15 -7.34 -14.50
N LEU A 19 7.41 -7.55 -14.08
CA LEU A 19 8.27 -6.53 -13.50
C LEU A 19 8.46 -5.35 -14.45
N LEU A 20 8.85 -5.62 -15.70
CA LEU A 20 9.06 -4.58 -16.72
C LEU A 20 7.78 -3.77 -16.96
N LEU A 21 6.64 -4.45 -17.13
CA LEU A 21 5.35 -3.79 -17.33
C LEU A 21 4.97 -2.90 -16.14
N ARG A 22 5.16 -3.38 -14.92
CA ARG A 22 4.84 -2.61 -13.71
C ARG A 22 5.76 -1.40 -13.56
N THR A 23 7.07 -1.56 -13.74
CA THR A 23 8.04 -0.46 -13.65
C THR A 23 7.75 0.63 -14.68
N VAL A 24 7.51 0.27 -15.94
CA VAL A 24 7.18 1.24 -17.00
C VAL A 24 5.84 1.92 -16.73
N THR A 25 4.82 1.15 -16.33
CA THR A 25 3.49 1.69 -16.03
C THR A 25 3.53 2.66 -14.86
N ARG A 26 4.29 2.33 -13.81
CA ARG A 26 4.48 3.19 -12.63
C ARG A 26 5.02 4.56 -12.99
N ILE A 27 6.10 4.64 -13.79
CA ILE A 27 6.68 5.93 -14.22
C ILE A 27 5.64 6.80 -14.92
N ILE A 28 4.85 6.20 -15.83
CA ILE A 28 3.82 6.92 -16.58
C ILE A 28 2.70 7.39 -15.64
N LEU A 29 2.23 6.53 -14.75
CA LEU A 29 1.13 6.82 -13.84
C LEU A 29 1.52 7.85 -12.76
N GLU A 30 2.74 7.79 -12.25
CA GLU A 30 3.26 8.77 -11.28
C GLU A 30 3.39 10.16 -11.91
N LYS A 31 3.88 10.25 -13.16
CA LYS A 31 3.88 11.52 -13.88
C LYS A 31 2.47 12.04 -14.13
N ARG A 32 1.52 11.17 -14.46
CA ARG A 32 0.13 11.56 -14.65
C ARG A 32 -0.55 11.97 -13.34
N SER A 33 -0.25 11.31 -12.22
CA SER A 33 -0.87 11.62 -10.93
C SER A 33 -0.55 13.03 -10.45
N GLN A 34 0.65 13.55 -10.77
CA GLN A 34 1.07 14.93 -10.49
C GLN A 34 0.21 15.99 -11.20
N HIS A 35 -0.46 15.63 -12.30
CA HIS A 35 -1.33 16.53 -13.05
C HIS A 35 -2.83 16.33 -12.75
N ILE A 36 -3.16 15.37 -11.88
CA ILE A 36 -4.54 15.11 -11.48
C ILE A 36 -4.80 15.84 -10.17
N GLU A 37 -5.46 17.00 -10.27
CA GLU A 37 -6.12 17.61 -9.12
C GLU A 37 -7.43 16.87 -8.84
N TRP A 38 -7.37 15.82 -8.02
CA TRP A 38 -8.60 15.22 -7.50
C TRP A 38 -9.20 16.16 -6.45
N LYS A 39 -10.30 16.84 -6.81
CA LYS A 39 -11.05 17.76 -5.95
C LYS A 39 -12.12 17.07 -5.09
N GLY A 40 -12.02 15.76 -4.92
CA GLY A 40 -12.99 14.99 -4.15
C GLY A 40 -12.54 14.79 -2.72
N ASP A 41 -12.94 15.69 -1.82
CA ASP A 41 -12.84 15.50 -0.36
C ASP A 41 -13.63 14.26 0.14
N ASN A 42 -14.42 13.64 -0.74
CA ASN A 42 -15.36 12.54 -0.44
C ASN A 42 -14.95 11.19 -1.05
N TRP A 43 -13.66 10.94 -1.29
CA TRP A 43 -13.24 9.61 -1.75
C TRP A 43 -13.26 8.61 -0.60
N GLU A 44 -14.36 7.86 -0.50
CA GLU A 44 -14.61 6.88 0.57
C GLU A 44 -14.18 5.46 0.21
N LYS A 45 -13.35 5.29 -0.84
CA LYS A 45 -12.87 3.98 -1.29
C LYS A 45 -11.41 3.75 -0.90
N GLY A 46 -11.11 2.50 -0.58
CA GLY A 46 -9.78 2.13 -0.12
C GLY A 46 -8.77 1.86 -1.24
N TYR A 47 -9.20 1.88 -2.51
CA TYR A 47 -8.33 1.88 -3.68
C TYR A 47 -8.06 3.31 -4.18
N CYS A 48 -6.97 3.48 -4.92
CA CYS A 48 -6.52 4.79 -5.40
C CYS A 48 -7.52 5.41 -6.41
N PRO A 49 -7.93 6.68 -6.24
CA PRO A 49 -8.85 7.36 -7.18
C PRO A 49 -8.22 7.61 -8.56
N VAL A 50 -6.89 7.56 -8.68
CA VAL A 50 -6.16 7.84 -9.92
C VAL A 50 -6.01 6.59 -10.80
N CYS A 51 -5.58 5.47 -10.21
CA CYS A 51 -5.23 4.27 -10.98
C CYS A 51 -5.95 2.99 -10.54
N GLY A 52 -6.83 3.06 -9.55
CA GLY A 52 -7.60 1.90 -9.08
C GLY A 52 -6.81 0.89 -8.24
N THR A 53 -5.52 1.12 -7.98
CA THR A 53 -4.68 0.17 -7.22
C THR A 53 -4.74 0.43 -5.71
N PHE A 54 -4.61 -0.62 -4.91
CA PHE A 54 -4.54 -0.53 -3.45
C PHE A 54 -3.22 0.08 -2.93
N PRO A 55 -3.18 0.57 -1.68
CA PRO A 55 -1.97 1.17 -1.13
C PRO A 55 -0.89 0.14 -0.78
N SER A 56 0.37 0.54 -0.90
CA SER A 56 1.53 -0.22 -0.39
C SER A 56 1.84 0.11 1.07
N ILE A 57 1.56 1.34 1.50
CA ILE A 57 1.80 1.82 2.86
C ILE A 57 0.74 2.86 3.25
N ALA A 58 0.52 3.02 4.55
CA ALA A 58 -0.27 4.11 5.12
C ALA A 58 0.56 4.97 6.07
N MET A 59 0.18 6.23 6.22
CA MET A 59 0.72 7.15 7.20
C MET A 59 -0.40 7.65 8.11
N ILE A 60 -0.10 7.78 9.40
CA ILE A 60 -0.96 8.46 10.35
C ILE A 60 -0.21 9.65 10.96
N LYS A 61 -0.75 10.84 10.74
CA LYS A 61 -0.20 12.11 11.25
C LYS A 61 -0.55 12.32 12.73
N GLU A 62 0.41 12.81 13.53
CA GLU A 62 0.26 12.98 15.00
C GLU A 62 -0.87 13.91 15.40
N LYS A 63 -1.01 15.07 14.74
CA LYS A 63 -1.88 16.16 15.22
C LYS A 63 -3.37 15.96 14.94
N ILE A 64 -3.69 15.41 13.77
CA ILE A 64 -5.06 15.33 13.25
C ILE A 64 -5.56 13.88 13.25
N ALA A 65 -4.69 12.91 13.59
CA ALA A 65 -5.03 11.49 13.62
C ALA A 65 -5.58 10.97 12.27
N GLU A 66 -5.31 11.65 11.16
CA GLU A 66 -5.78 11.27 9.83
C GLU A 66 -4.91 10.13 9.27
N ARG A 67 -5.56 9.14 8.66
CA ARG A 67 -4.89 8.10 7.89
C ARG A 67 -4.83 8.52 6.42
N TRP A 68 -3.61 8.56 5.91
CA TRP A 68 -3.27 8.78 4.51
C TRP A 68 -2.79 7.47 3.92
N LEU A 69 -3.31 7.10 2.76
CA LEU A 69 -2.93 5.92 2.01
C LEU A 69 -2.02 6.33 0.86
N HIS A 70 -0.97 5.55 0.59
CA HIS A 70 -0.02 5.79 -0.51
C HIS A 70 -0.16 4.70 -1.56
N CYS A 71 -0.47 5.10 -2.79
CA CYS A 71 -0.73 4.16 -3.88
C CYS A 71 0.53 3.35 -4.23
N SER A 72 0.41 2.02 -4.31
CA SER A 72 1.53 1.15 -4.70
C SER A 72 2.01 1.33 -6.15
N GLN A 73 1.21 1.99 -6.99
CA GLN A 73 1.44 2.06 -8.43
C GLN A 73 1.75 3.48 -8.92
N CYS A 74 0.95 4.48 -8.53
CA CYS A 74 1.09 5.86 -9.03
C CYS A 74 1.58 6.87 -7.98
N GLY A 75 1.85 6.41 -6.76
CA GLY A 75 2.28 7.25 -5.64
C GLY A 75 1.28 8.31 -5.19
N TYR A 76 0.04 8.31 -5.70
CA TYR A 76 -0.98 9.26 -5.27
C TYR A 76 -1.38 8.98 -3.83
N GLU A 77 -1.46 10.04 -3.01
CA GLU A 77 -1.84 9.97 -1.61
C GLU A 77 -3.29 10.44 -1.42
N TRP A 78 -4.06 9.73 -0.60
CA TRP A 78 -5.44 10.12 -0.29
C TRP A 78 -5.84 9.78 1.15
N LYS A 79 -6.81 10.52 1.68
CA LYS A 79 -7.37 10.28 3.01
C LYS A 79 -8.31 9.07 2.98
N PHE A 80 -8.28 8.27 4.05
CA PHE A 80 -9.22 7.18 4.24
C PHE A 80 -9.50 6.94 5.73
N SER A 81 -10.64 6.31 6.04
CA SER A 81 -11.02 6.04 7.42
C SER A 81 -10.02 5.12 8.15
N ARG A 82 -9.75 5.42 9.42
CA ARG A 82 -8.89 4.61 10.30
C ARG A 82 -9.52 3.31 10.75
N VAL A 83 -10.85 3.29 10.86
CA VAL A 83 -11.61 2.18 11.43
C VAL A 83 -12.18 1.25 10.36
N ILE A 84 -11.89 1.52 9.09
CA ILE A 84 -12.35 0.70 7.95
C ILE A 84 -11.14 0.03 7.32
N CYS A 85 -11.29 -1.24 6.94
CA CYS A 85 -10.29 -1.93 6.13
C CYS A 85 -10.29 -1.36 4.70
N PRO A 86 -9.17 -0.81 4.18
CA PRO A 86 -9.11 -0.31 2.81
C PRO A 86 -9.42 -1.37 1.74
N TYR A 87 -9.24 -2.65 2.04
CA TYR A 87 -9.42 -3.71 1.05
C TYR A 87 -10.86 -4.21 0.93
N CYS A 88 -11.48 -4.59 2.05
CA CYS A 88 -12.85 -5.15 2.05
C CYS A 88 -13.92 -4.16 2.50
N GLU A 89 -13.53 -2.94 2.87
CA GLU A 89 -14.40 -1.83 3.27
C GLU A 89 -15.32 -2.13 4.47
N ASP A 90 -15.05 -3.21 5.20
CA ASP A 90 -15.72 -3.50 6.46
C ASP A 90 -15.06 -2.76 7.62
N LYS A 91 -15.85 -2.50 8.68
CA LYS A 91 -15.33 -1.97 9.93
C LYS A 91 -14.33 -2.96 10.52
N ALA A 92 -13.14 -2.48 10.84
CA ALA A 92 -12.19 -3.25 11.62
C ALA A 92 -12.81 -3.47 13.02
N TYR A 93 -13.05 -4.74 13.37
CA TYR A 93 -13.57 -5.11 14.69
C TYR A 93 -12.60 -4.66 15.80
N GLU A 94 -13.14 -4.45 17.00
CA GLU A 94 -12.45 -3.90 18.19
C GLU A 94 -11.20 -4.70 18.60
N GLU A 95 -11.09 -5.97 18.21
CA GLU A 95 -9.96 -6.82 18.56
C GLU A 95 -8.93 -6.89 17.43
N THR A 96 -7.87 -6.08 17.61
CA THR A 96 -6.56 -6.03 16.92
C THR A 96 -6.53 -5.50 15.48
N PRO A 97 -6.54 -4.16 15.31
CA PRO A 97 -6.25 -3.55 14.02
C PRO A 97 -4.75 -3.39 13.74
N PHE A 98 -3.85 -3.35 14.73
CA PHE A 98 -2.42 -3.05 14.52
C PHE A 98 -1.48 -4.06 15.20
N PHE A 99 -0.50 -4.55 14.44
CA PHE A 99 0.66 -5.30 14.92
C PHE A 99 1.88 -4.38 14.95
N PHE A 100 2.41 -4.10 16.14
CA PHE A 100 3.62 -3.29 16.31
C PHE A 100 4.86 -4.18 16.35
N VAL A 101 6.00 -3.64 15.91
CA VAL A 101 7.31 -4.25 16.16
C VAL A 101 7.65 -4.04 17.64
N GLU A 102 8.29 -5.03 18.27
CA GLU A 102 8.86 -4.85 19.61
C GLU A 102 9.82 -3.65 19.60
N ASP A 103 9.71 -2.78 20.62
CA ASP A 103 10.52 -1.56 20.77
C ASP A 103 10.35 -0.46 19.71
N ASN A 104 9.36 -0.55 18.81
CA ASN A 104 9.01 0.56 17.90
C ASN A 104 7.51 0.80 17.80
N ASP A 105 7.04 1.89 18.41
CA ASP A 105 5.63 2.29 18.41
C ASP A 105 5.21 3.13 17.19
N LYS A 106 6.15 3.43 16.28
CA LYS A 106 5.92 4.23 15.06
C LYS A 106 5.71 3.38 13.81
N GLU A 107 6.09 2.11 13.85
CA GLU A 107 6.03 1.19 12.72
C GLU A 107 5.14 0.01 13.08
N CYS A 108 4.09 -0.19 12.28
CA CYS A 108 3.13 -1.24 12.53
C CYS A 108 2.53 -1.78 11.24
N ALA A 109 1.85 -2.92 11.32
CA ALA A 109 1.01 -3.43 10.25
C ALA A 109 -0.45 -3.39 10.70
N PHE A 110 -1.28 -2.65 9.96
CA PHE A 110 -2.72 -2.79 10.08
C PHE A 110 -3.14 -4.15 9.53
N ALA A 111 -3.96 -4.94 10.23
CA ALA A 111 -4.39 -6.26 9.77
C ALA A 111 -5.90 -6.45 9.88
N CYS A 112 -6.49 -7.06 8.85
CA CYS A 112 -7.92 -7.36 8.84
C CYS A 112 -8.15 -8.86 8.98
N ASN A 113 -8.77 -9.28 10.09
CA ASN A 113 -9.08 -10.68 10.33
C ASN A 113 -10.13 -11.26 9.37
N LYS A 114 -11.01 -10.42 8.79
CA LYS A 114 -12.06 -10.83 7.85
C LYS A 114 -11.50 -11.22 6.48
N CYS A 115 -10.72 -10.34 5.85
CA CYS A 115 -10.18 -10.58 4.50
C CYS A 115 -8.74 -11.08 4.51
N LYS A 116 -8.12 -11.23 5.69
CA LYS A 116 -6.73 -11.63 5.89
C LYS A 116 -5.71 -10.77 5.13
N ARG A 117 -6.05 -9.49 4.89
CA ARG A 117 -5.15 -8.50 4.31
C ARG A 117 -4.49 -7.64 5.37
N TYR A 118 -3.24 -7.25 5.14
CA TYR A 118 -2.53 -6.28 5.97
C TYR A 118 -2.00 -5.08 5.17
N LEU A 119 -1.75 -3.98 5.87
CA LEU A 119 -1.16 -2.76 5.34
C LEU A 119 -0.14 -2.20 6.32
N ILE A 120 1.12 -2.14 5.91
CA ILE A 120 2.17 -1.47 6.66
C ILE A 120 1.78 -0.01 6.89
N THR A 121 1.93 0.47 8.11
CA THR A 121 1.47 1.78 8.55
C THR A 121 2.53 2.45 9.42
N LEU A 122 2.98 3.62 8.98
CA LEU A 122 3.74 4.55 9.80
C LEU A 122 2.78 5.35 10.67
N THR A 123 2.93 5.28 11.97
CA THR A 123 2.13 6.06 12.92
C THR A 123 2.98 7.12 13.61
N ARG A 124 2.29 8.08 14.21
CA ARG A 124 2.92 9.19 14.95
C ARG A 124 3.98 9.92 14.13
N MET A 125 3.66 10.16 12.86
CA MET A 125 4.52 10.94 11.97
C MET A 125 4.28 12.43 12.18
N SER A 126 5.35 13.18 12.44
CA SER A 126 5.32 14.64 12.44
C SER A 126 5.35 15.16 11.00
N ASP A 127 4.70 16.30 10.75
CA ASP A 127 4.63 16.93 9.42
C ASP A 127 6.02 17.36 8.88
N LEU A 128 7.07 17.33 9.72
CA LEU A 128 8.43 17.73 9.38
C LEU A 128 9.30 16.55 8.86
N LEU A 129 8.83 15.31 9.00
CA LEU A 129 9.49 14.14 8.40
C LEU A 129 8.96 13.94 6.99
N ILE A 130 9.54 14.64 6.02
CA ILE A 130 9.39 14.30 4.61
C ILE A 130 10.08 12.94 4.41
N ARG A 131 9.29 11.87 4.43
CA ARG A 131 9.74 10.53 4.05
C ARG A 131 9.16 10.22 2.68
N ASP A 132 10.03 9.75 1.79
CA ASP A 132 9.57 9.04 0.61
C ASP A 132 8.88 7.75 1.07
N LEU A 133 7.57 7.64 0.78
CA LEU A 133 6.74 6.54 1.25
C LEU A 133 7.06 5.22 0.53
N ASP A 134 7.62 5.28 -0.67
CA ASP A 134 8.05 4.09 -1.39
C ASP A 134 9.31 3.50 -0.77
N ILE A 135 10.30 4.36 -0.47
CA ILE A 135 11.50 3.95 0.27
C ILE A 135 11.14 3.46 1.66
N SER A 136 10.19 4.13 2.32
CA SER A 136 9.73 3.72 3.65
C SER A 136 9.08 2.33 3.60
N ALA A 137 8.24 2.05 2.60
CA ALA A 137 7.65 0.73 2.41
C ALA A 137 8.71 -0.36 2.26
N ILE A 138 9.76 -0.11 1.46
CA ILE A 138 10.87 -1.06 1.28
C ILE A 138 11.62 -1.29 2.60
N SER A 139 11.90 -0.23 3.38
CA SER A 139 12.61 -0.36 4.67
C SER A 139 11.84 -1.21 5.70
N LEU A 140 10.53 -1.35 5.54
CA LEU A 140 9.65 -2.08 6.43
C LEU A 140 9.33 -3.50 5.95
N THR A 141 10.07 -4.04 4.97
CA THR A 141 9.88 -5.40 4.45
C THR A 141 9.94 -6.49 5.53
N HIS A 142 10.63 -6.24 6.64
CA HIS A 142 10.65 -7.16 7.79
C HIS A 142 9.24 -7.37 8.40
N LEU A 143 8.38 -6.36 8.37
CA LEU A 143 6.98 -6.50 8.77
C LEU A 143 6.17 -7.34 7.77
N ASP A 144 6.46 -7.23 6.48
CA ASP A 144 5.84 -8.09 5.46
C ASP A 144 6.14 -9.57 5.74
N ILE A 145 7.39 -9.90 6.08
CA ILE A 145 7.81 -11.27 6.48
C ILE A 145 7.00 -11.75 7.68
N ILE A 146 6.91 -10.94 8.74
CA ILE A 146 6.19 -11.31 9.97
C ILE A 146 4.70 -11.55 9.68
N MET A 147 4.06 -10.65 8.94
CA MET A 147 2.64 -10.72 8.65
C MET A 147 2.28 -11.91 7.74
N GLN A 148 3.12 -12.20 6.75
CA GLN A 148 2.94 -13.37 5.89
C GLN A 148 3.18 -14.68 6.64
N GLY A 149 4.16 -14.73 7.54
CA GLY A 149 4.35 -15.86 8.46
C GLY A 149 3.13 -16.13 9.36
N LYS A 150 2.32 -15.10 9.63
CA LYS A 150 1.04 -15.21 10.35
C LYS A 150 -0.16 -15.54 9.46
N GLY A 151 0.04 -15.79 8.16
CA GLY A 151 -1.01 -16.17 7.21
C GLY A 151 -1.81 -14.99 6.64
N PHE A 152 -1.31 -13.76 6.75
CA PHE A 152 -1.90 -12.59 6.09
C PHE A 152 -1.23 -12.31 4.74
N GLN A 153 -1.92 -11.58 3.87
CA GLN A 153 -1.38 -11.13 2.57
C GLN A 153 -1.37 -9.60 2.48
N PRO A 154 -0.43 -8.97 1.76
CA PRO A 154 -0.46 -7.52 1.60
C PRO A 154 -1.71 -7.08 0.83
N MET A 155 -2.18 -5.85 1.07
CA MET A 155 -3.27 -5.24 0.29
C MET A 155 -2.88 -5.04 -1.17
N ALA A 156 -1.63 -4.67 -1.43
CA ALA A 156 -1.06 -4.56 -2.76
C ALA A 156 0.21 -5.42 -2.86
N THR A 157 0.27 -6.25 -3.90
CA THR A 157 1.43 -7.07 -4.23
C THR A 157 2.46 -6.20 -4.96
N CYS A 158 3.56 -5.90 -4.29
CA CYS A 158 4.71 -5.16 -4.82
C CYS A 158 5.90 -6.10 -5.03
N GLU A 159 6.89 -5.65 -5.77
CA GLU A 159 8.06 -6.43 -6.15
C GLU A 159 8.94 -6.82 -4.95
N TRP A 160 8.86 -6.05 -3.86
CA TRP A 160 9.68 -6.23 -2.65
C TRP A 160 8.93 -6.91 -1.50
N ASN A 161 7.59 -7.01 -1.57
CA ASN A 161 6.80 -7.36 -0.39
C ASN A 161 6.13 -8.73 -0.47
N VAL A 162 6.38 -9.54 -1.49
CA VAL A 162 5.93 -10.93 -1.55
C VAL A 162 7.13 -11.82 -1.79
N LEU A 163 7.35 -12.74 -0.84
CA LEU A 163 8.49 -13.65 -0.78
C LEU A 163 8.05 -15.08 -1.03
#